data_AF-A0A8S0X681-F1
#
_entry.id   AF-A0A8S0X681-F1
#
_cell.length_a   1.000
_cell.length_b   1.000
_cell.length_c   1.000
_cell.angle_alpha   90.00
_cell.angle_beta   90.00
_cell.angle_gamma   90.00
#
_symmetry.space_group_name_H-M   'P 1'
#
loop_
_entity.id
_entity.type
_entity.pdbx_description
1 polymer ?
#
loop_
_entity_poly.entity_id
_entity_poly.type
_entity_poly.pdbx_seq_one_letter_code
_entity_poly.pdbx_strand_id
1 'polypeptide(L)'
;MARRIGILGCSNVTQEYDCAFGLCMRDLRKRQGEFSRYPKDEKLELIGIVNCAGCPTVRAPEKILHKVRALAEMNVDAIHLTFCMVSLCPFVKMYVDVIEEAYPMVSVVYGTHDPRVSSERFQEEVKGLFCAPRLTMTDVIFSRPGGKRSVQR
;
A
#
# COMPACT_ATOMS: atom_id res chain seq x y z
N MET A 1 -15.04 -23.41 2.79
CA MET A 1 -14.69 -22.71 1.53
C MET A 1 -13.48 -21.82 1.79
N ALA A 2 -12.75 -21.40 0.75
CA ALA A 2 -11.62 -20.49 0.91
C ALA A 2 -12.05 -19.05 0.63
N ARG A 3 -11.60 -18.11 1.45
CA ARG A 3 -11.75 -16.68 1.21
C ARG A 3 -10.72 -16.20 0.20
N ARG A 4 -11.20 -15.60 -0.88
CA ARG A 4 -10.41 -15.07 -1.99
C ARG A 4 -10.01 -13.63 -1.69
N ILE A 5 -8.72 -13.42 -1.46
CA ILE A 5 -8.14 -12.16 -1.02
C ILE A 5 -7.42 -11.48 -2.19
N GLY A 6 -7.75 -10.22 -2.43
CA GLY A 6 -6.94 -9.29 -3.22
C GLY A 6 -6.20 -8.31 -2.31
N ILE A 7 -5.03 -7.84 -2.74
CA ILE A 7 -4.30 -6.76 -2.07
C ILE A 7 -4.15 -5.57 -3.01
N LEU A 8 -4.53 -4.39 -2.54
CA LEU A 8 -4.31 -3.12 -3.23
C LEU A 8 -3.18 -2.36 -2.52
N GLY A 9 -2.07 -2.16 -3.22
CA GLY A 9 -0.86 -1.52 -2.72
C GLY A 9 -0.60 -0.10 -3.24
N CYS A 10 0.28 0.61 -2.55
CA CYS A 10 0.73 1.95 -2.94
C CYS A 10 1.85 1.85 -3.99
N SER A 11 1.66 2.46 -5.16
CA SER A 11 2.71 2.45 -6.18
C SER A 11 3.94 3.25 -5.77
N ASN A 12 3.83 4.37 -5.06
CA ASN A 12 5.02 5.11 -4.61
C ASN A 12 5.86 4.27 -3.64
N VAL A 13 5.22 3.65 -2.64
CA VAL A 13 5.94 2.81 -1.66
C VAL A 13 6.60 1.60 -2.30
N THR A 14 5.97 1.00 -3.31
CA THR A 14 6.53 -0.19 -3.98
C THR A 14 7.58 0.16 -5.04
N GLN A 15 7.37 1.21 -5.82
CA GLN A 15 8.22 1.54 -6.97
C GLN A 15 9.32 2.57 -6.65
N GLU A 16 9.13 3.43 -5.65
CA GLU A 16 10.13 4.45 -5.27
C GLU A 16 10.95 4.04 -4.04
N TYR A 17 10.41 3.13 -3.22
CA TYR A 17 11.01 2.71 -1.93
C TYR A 17 11.15 1.19 -1.81
N ASP A 18 11.11 0.48 -2.94
CA ASP A 18 11.43 -0.95 -3.07
C ASP A 18 10.65 -1.88 -2.11
N CYS A 19 9.43 -1.50 -1.73
CA CYS A 19 8.60 -2.38 -0.91
C CYS A 19 8.10 -3.58 -1.73
N ALA A 20 8.60 -4.77 -1.40
CA ALA A 20 8.23 -6.03 -2.07
C ALA A 20 7.03 -6.76 -1.43
N PHE A 21 6.13 -6.04 -0.74
CA PHE A 21 4.98 -6.62 0.00
C PHE A 21 5.34 -7.66 1.07
N GLY A 22 6.61 -7.77 1.50
CA GLY A 22 7.09 -8.85 2.36
C GLY A 22 6.30 -9.00 3.67
N LEU A 23 6.07 -7.91 4.39
CA LEU A 23 5.28 -7.92 5.64
C LEU A 23 3.80 -8.22 5.39
N CYS A 24 3.20 -7.65 4.33
CA CYS A 24 1.82 -7.93 3.95
C CYS A 24 1.61 -9.43 3.70
N MET A 25 2.53 -10.05 2.96
CA MET A 25 2.50 -11.47 2.61
C MET A 25 2.79 -12.38 3.80
N ARG A 26 3.72 -11.97 4.67
CA ARG A 26 4.00 -12.69 5.92
C ARG A 26 2.75 -12.75 6.80
N ASP A 27 2.07 -11.61 6.99
CA ASP A 27 0.93 -11.52 7.90
C ASP A 27 -0.32 -12.16 7.29
N LEU A 28 -0.50 -12.12 5.97
CA LEU A 28 -1.51 -12.94 5.27
C LEU A 28 -1.30 -14.44 5.58
N ARG A 29 -0.08 -14.95 5.41
CA ARG A 29 0.24 -16.37 5.66
C ARG A 29 0.12 -16.75 7.13
N LYS A 30 0.51 -15.85 8.03
CA LYS A 30 0.46 -16.07 9.49
C LYS A 30 -0.88 -15.73 10.13
N ARG A 31 -1.84 -15.18 9.36
CA ARG A 31 -3.12 -14.64 9.84
C ARG A 31 -2.96 -13.62 10.97
N GLN A 32 -2.09 -12.64 10.74
CA GLN A 32 -1.79 -11.54 11.66
C GLN A 32 -2.28 -10.20 11.10
N GLY A 33 -2.28 -9.16 11.93
CA GLY A 33 -2.84 -7.85 11.58
C GLY A 33 -4.31 -7.97 11.18
N GLU A 34 -4.66 -7.37 10.05
CA GLU A 34 -6.03 -7.36 9.54
C GLU A 34 -6.49 -8.71 9.00
N PHE A 35 -5.60 -9.68 8.80
CA PHE A 35 -5.99 -11.03 8.41
C PHE A 35 -6.47 -11.88 9.60
N SER A 36 -6.29 -11.41 10.84
CA SER A 36 -6.78 -12.09 12.05
C SER A 36 -8.31 -12.06 12.18
N ARG A 37 -8.98 -11.17 11.44
CA ARG A 37 -10.44 -11.03 11.40
C ARG A 37 -11.16 -12.23 10.79
N TYR A 38 -10.47 -13.02 9.97
CA TYR A 38 -11.05 -14.20 9.33
C TYR A 38 -11.00 -15.41 10.25
N PRO A 39 -12.06 -16.24 10.31
CA PRO A 39 -12.08 -17.50 11.05
C PRO A 39 -10.85 -18.35 10.78
N LYS A 40 -10.32 -19.01 11.82
CA LYS A 40 -9.07 -19.79 11.74
C LYS A 40 -9.18 -20.98 10.79
N ASP A 41 -10.38 -21.54 10.67
CA ASP A 41 -10.76 -22.66 9.81
C ASP A 41 -11.05 -22.24 8.35
N GLU A 42 -11.30 -20.95 8.09
CA GLU A 42 -11.51 -20.43 6.74
C GLU A 42 -10.18 -20.22 6.02
N LYS A 43 -9.82 -21.02 5.01
CA LYS A 43 -8.58 -20.86 4.23
C LYS A 43 -8.53 -19.49 3.54
N LEU A 44 -7.43 -18.76 3.64
CA LEU A 44 -7.20 -17.54 2.85
C LEU A 44 -6.41 -17.89 1.58
N GLU A 45 -6.91 -17.46 0.43
CA GLU A 45 -6.28 -17.65 -0.87
C GLU A 45 -5.98 -16.29 -1.49
N LEU A 46 -4.71 -16.00 -1.75
CA LEU A 46 -4.32 -14.78 -2.47
C LEU A 46 -4.62 -14.95 -3.95
N ILE A 47 -5.50 -14.12 -4.49
CA ILE A 47 -5.83 -14.09 -5.91
C ILE A 47 -4.90 -13.18 -6.69
N GLY A 48 -4.53 -12.04 -6.10
CA GLY A 48 -3.65 -11.10 -6.77
C GLY A 48 -3.30 -9.88 -5.94
N ILE A 49 -2.27 -9.18 -6.41
CA ILE A 49 -1.82 -7.92 -5.86
C ILE A 49 -1.82 -6.91 -7.00
N VAL A 50 -2.45 -5.76 -6.78
CA VAL A 50 -2.42 -4.63 -7.72
C VAL A 50 -1.95 -3.38 -6.99
N ASN A 51 -1.34 -2.46 -7.71
CA ASN A 51 -0.96 -1.16 -7.17
C ASN A 51 -1.91 -0.07 -7.68
N CYS A 52 -2.12 0.97 -6.86
CA CYS A 52 -2.73 2.22 -7.31
C CYS A 52 -1.88 2.87 -8.42
N ALA A 53 -2.37 3.94 -9.05
CA ALA A 53 -1.65 4.57 -10.15
C ALA A 53 -0.49 5.50 -9.74
N GLY A 54 -0.18 5.61 -8.44
CA GLY A 54 0.82 6.54 -7.90
C GLY A 54 0.31 7.99 -7.75
N CYS A 55 1.01 8.78 -6.94
CA CYS A 55 0.74 10.20 -6.71
C CYS A 55 1.78 11.08 -7.41
N PRO A 56 1.42 12.32 -7.85
CA PRO A 56 0.08 12.92 -7.83
C PRO A 56 -0.81 12.42 -8.98
N THR A 57 -2.12 12.32 -8.75
CA THR A 57 -3.10 11.90 -9.78
C THR A 57 -4.34 12.79 -9.81
N VAL A 58 -4.63 13.34 -11.00
CA VAL A 58 -5.82 14.19 -11.25
C VAL A 58 -7.09 13.38 -11.53
N ARG A 59 -6.97 12.09 -11.85
CA ARG A 59 -8.08 11.15 -12.15
C ARG A 59 -8.00 9.92 -11.27
N ALA A 60 -7.85 10.16 -9.97
CA ALA A 60 -7.67 9.12 -8.97
C ALA A 60 -8.84 8.11 -8.92
N PRO A 61 -10.12 8.54 -8.94
CA PRO A 61 -11.27 7.62 -8.93
C PRO A 61 -11.29 6.65 -10.12
N GLU A 62 -11.10 7.15 -11.34
CA GLU A 62 -11.22 6.31 -12.54
C GLU A 62 -10.03 5.36 -12.68
N LYS A 63 -8.83 5.84 -12.31
CA LYS A 63 -7.63 5.02 -12.35
C LYS A 63 -7.68 3.89 -11.32
N ILE A 64 -8.24 4.11 -10.12
CA ILE A 64 -8.28 3.04 -9.11
C ILE A 64 -9.23 1.92 -9.54
N LEU A 65 -10.38 2.25 -10.14
CA LEU A 65 -11.32 1.27 -10.64
C LEU A 65 -10.71 0.40 -11.75
N HIS A 66 -9.94 0.99 -12.64
CA HIS A 66 -9.23 0.23 -13.68
C HIS A 66 -8.22 -0.75 -13.07
N LYS A 67 -7.53 -0.37 -11.99
CA LYS A 67 -6.58 -1.26 -11.29
C LYS A 67 -7.30 -2.38 -10.53
N VAL A 68 -8.39 -2.07 -9.87
CA VAL A 68 -9.17 -3.02 -9.04
C VAL A 68 -9.98 -3.98 -9.90
N ARG A 69 -10.40 -3.59 -11.11
CA ARG A 69 -11.13 -4.45 -12.06
C ARG A 69 -10.50 -5.82 -12.22
N ALA A 70 -9.17 -5.90 -12.34
CA ALA A 70 -8.47 -7.18 -12.49
C ALA A 70 -8.73 -8.12 -11.30
N LEU A 71 -8.78 -7.60 -10.07
CA LEU A 71 -9.12 -8.41 -8.89
C LEU A 71 -10.61 -8.76 -8.89
N ALA A 72 -11.47 -7.80 -9.19
CA ALA A 72 -12.93 -8.00 -9.21
C ALA A 72 -13.36 -9.07 -10.22
N GLU A 73 -12.81 -9.06 -11.45
CA GLU A 73 -13.08 -10.06 -12.48
C GLU A 73 -12.59 -11.47 -12.10
N MET A 74 -11.63 -11.57 -11.19
CA MET A 74 -11.18 -12.84 -10.61
C MET A 74 -12.01 -13.28 -9.39
N ASN A 75 -13.16 -12.64 -9.13
CA ASN A 75 -14.08 -12.96 -8.04
C ASN A 75 -13.39 -12.97 -6.67
N VAL A 76 -12.71 -11.88 -6.31
CA VAL A 76 -12.22 -11.68 -4.93
C VAL A 76 -13.38 -11.42 -3.99
N ASP A 77 -13.32 -11.98 -2.78
CA ASP A 77 -14.31 -11.74 -1.73
C ASP A 77 -13.96 -10.48 -0.93
N ALA A 78 -12.66 -10.20 -0.76
CA ALA A 78 -12.17 -9.04 -0.04
C ALA A 78 -10.91 -8.44 -0.67
N ILE A 79 -10.81 -7.11 -0.67
CA ILE A 79 -9.63 -6.35 -1.07
C ILE A 79 -9.04 -5.66 0.16
N HIS A 80 -7.84 -6.07 0.54
CA HIS A 80 -7.10 -5.41 1.60
C HIS A 80 -6.25 -4.27 1.05
N LEU A 81 -6.44 -3.08 1.61
CA LEU A 81 -5.56 -1.93 1.38
C LEU A 81 -4.29 -2.10 2.22
N THR A 82 -3.11 -1.92 1.64
CA THR A 82 -1.86 -2.02 2.42
C THR A 82 -1.82 -1.00 3.56
N PHE A 83 -1.17 -1.35 4.68
CA PHE A 83 -1.01 -0.44 5.82
C PHE A 83 -0.43 0.93 5.41
N CYS A 84 0.51 0.95 4.47
CA CYS A 84 1.07 2.19 3.96
C CYS A 84 0.05 3.04 3.16
N MET A 85 -0.92 2.43 2.47
CA MET A 85 -2.02 3.19 1.87
C MET A 85 -2.92 3.79 2.94
N VAL A 86 -3.31 2.98 3.93
CA VAL A 86 -4.15 3.45 5.04
C VAL A 86 -3.51 4.61 5.79
N SER A 87 -2.19 4.53 6.04
CA SER A 87 -1.49 5.54 6.83
C SER A 87 -0.99 6.74 6.03
N LEU A 88 -0.68 6.60 4.74
CA LEU A 88 0.00 7.66 3.96
C LEU A 88 -0.84 8.24 2.83
N CYS A 89 -1.87 7.53 2.35
CA CYS A 89 -2.59 7.95 1.16
C CYS A 89 -3.69 8.96 1.52
N PRO A 90 -3.63 10.20 0.98
CA PRO A 90 -4.69 11.19 1.22
C PRO A 90 -6.02 10.81 0.53
N PHE A 91 -5.97 9.88 -0.42
CA PHE A 91 -7.11 9.45 -1.22
C PHE A 91 -7.74 8.15 -0.72
N VAL A 92 -7.28 7.58 0.41
CA VAL A 92 -7.72 6.25 0.84
C VAL A 92 -9.23 6.14 1.00
N LYS A 93 -9.86 7.14 1.62
CA LYS A 93 -11.31 7.15 1.83
C LYS A 93 -12.06 7.17 0.50
N MET A 94 -11.64 8.04 -0.42
CA MET A 94 -12.23 8.12 -1.75
C MET A 94 -12.08 6.80 -2.52
N TYR A 95 -10.92 6.12 -2.41
CA TYR A 95 -10.75 4.81 -3.03
C TYR A 95 -11.72 3.78 -2.46
N VAL A 96 -11.92 3.74 -1.15
CA VAL A 96 -12.90 2.84 -0.54
C VAL A 96 -14.30 3.14 -1.06
N ASP A 97 -14.74 4.40 -0.96
CA ASP A 97 -16.07 4.82 -1.40
C ASP A 97 -16.36 4.41 -2.86
N VAL A 98 -15.39 4.67 -3.76
CA VAL A 98 -15.52 4.37 -5.19
C VAL A 98 -15.47 2.87 -5.49
N ILE A 99 -14.65 2.09 -4.79
CA ILE A 99 -14.56 0.64 -4.98
C ILE A 99 -15.84 -0.03 -4.47
N GLU A 100 -16.36 0.37 -3.31
CA GLU A 100 -17.58 -0.19 -2.73
C GLU A 100 -18.81 0.13 -3.59
N GLU A 101 -18.89 1.34 -4.15
CA GLU A 101 -19.95 1.72 -5.08
C GLU A 101 -19.91 0.88 -6.38
N ALA A 102 -18.72 0.66 -6.94
CA ALA A 102 -18.56 -0.08 -8.18
C ALA A 102 -18.65 -1.61 -8.02
N TYR A 103 -18.26 -2.14 -6.86
CA TYR A 103 -18.22 -3.58 -6.58
C TYR A 103 -18.84 -3.91 -5.20
N PRO A 104 -20.18 -3.81 -5.04
CA PRO A 104 -20.84 -3.96 -3.74
C PRO A 104 -20.67 -5.34 -3.07
N MET A 105 -20.32 -6.36 -3.86
CA MET A 105 -20.09 -7.73 -3.39
C MET A 105 -18.68 -7.94 -2.80
N VAL A 106 -17.76 -7.00 -3.03
CA VAL A 106 -16.36 -7.09 -2.61
C VAL A 106 -16.15 -6.29 -1.34
N SER A 107 -15.73 -6.95 -0.25
CA SER A 107 -15.43 -6.26 1.00
C SER A 107 -14.11 -5.50 0.89
N VAL A 108 -14.12 -4.18 1.06
CA VAL A 108 -12.88 -3.40 1.15
C VAL A 108 -12.44 -3.34 2.61
N VAL A 109 -11.20 -3.78 2.88
CA VAL A 109 -10.63 -3.87 4.22
C VAL A 109 -9.46 -2.92 4.36
N TYR A 110 -9.51 -2.05 5.37
CA TYR A 110 -8.40 -1.18 5.71
C TYR A 110 -7.28 -1.98 6.38
N GLY A 111 -6.13 -2.07 5.72
CA GLY A 111 -4.90 -2.61 6.31
C GLY A 111 -4.59 -4.04 5.89
N THR A 112 -3.31 -4.39 6.04
CA THR A 112 -2.77 -5.74 5.76
C THR A 112 -2.04 -6.27 6.98
N HIS A 113 -0.79 -5.87 7.14
CA HIS A 113 0.05 -6.28 8.26
C HIS A 113 -0.20 -5.40 9.49
N ASP A 114 0.15 -5.94 10.65
CA ASP A 114 0.05 -5.21 11.91
C ASP A 114 1.05 -4.03 11.93
N PRO A 115 0.62 -2.79 12.25
CA PRO A 115 1.53 -1.70 12.55
C PRO A 115 2.45 -2.03 13.73
N ARG A 116 3.75 -1.77 13.58
CA ARG A 116 4.68 -1.78 14.73
C ARG A 116 4.55 -0.53 15.62
N VAL A 117 4.02 0.55 15.05
CA VAL A 117 3.91 1.89 15.63
C VAL A 117 2.61 2.54 15.17
N SER A 118 2.15 3.58 15.85
CA SER A 118 0.97 4.34 15.42
C SER A 118 1.16 4.95 14.02
N SER A 119 0.07 5.25 13.32
CA SER A 119 0.14 5.84 11.98
C SER A 119 0.86 7.19 11.95
N GLU A 120 0.72 8.02 13.00
CA GLU A 120 1.41 9.31 13.12
C GLU A 120 2.92 9.11 13.24
N ARG A 121 3.35 8.21 14.13
CA ARG A 121 4.76 7.88 14.27
C ARG A 121 5.32 7.25 13.00
N PHE A 122 4.54 6.41 12.32
CA PHE A 122 4.92 5.85 11.03
C PHE A 122 5.13 6.96 9.99
N GLN A 123 4.21 7.93 9.89
CA GLN A 123 4.33 9.08 9.00
C GLN A 123 5.60 9.89 9.28
N GLU A 124 5.93 10.12 10.55
CA GLU A 124 7.17 10.81 10.95
C GLU A 124 8.42 10.04 10.51
N GLU A 125 8.45 8.72 10.76
CA GLU A 125 9.58 7.85 10.41
C GLU A 125 9.82 7.81 8.89
N VAL A 126 8.75 7.78 8.09
CA VAL A 126 8.87 7.71 6.62
C VAL A 126 9.02 9.06 5.93
N LYS A 127 8.78 10.18 6.63
CA LYS A 127 8.87 11.54 6.04
C LYS A 127 10.22 11.79 5.37
N GLY A 128 11.29 11.30 5.98
CA GLY A 128 12.64 11.40 5.44
C GLY A 128 12.83 10.64 4.13
N LEU A 129 12.11 9.54 3.91
CA LEU A 129 12.16 8.77 2.66
C LEU A 129 11.52 9.56 1.51
N PHE A 130 10.34 10.16 1.76
CA PHE A 130 9.60 10.94 0.76
C PHE A 130 10.22 12.29 0.41
N CYS A 131 11.01 12.86 1.32
CA CYS A 131 11.62 14.19 1.14
C CYS A 131 13.14 14.16 1.06
N ALA A 132 13.78 12.99 0.92
CA ALA A 132 15.23 12.90 0.81
C ALA A 132 15.71 13.68 -0.43
N PRO A 133 16.58 14.69 -0.28
CA PRO A 133 17.15 15.36 -1.44
C PRO A 133 17.99 14.35 -2.22
N ARG A 134 17.64 14.13 -3.50
CA ARG A 134 18.54 13.44 -4.41
C ARG A 134 19.69 14.38 -4.75
N LEU A 135 20.92 13.88 -4.67
CA LEU A 135 22.08 14.63 -5.16
C LEU A 135 21.87 14.86 -6.66
N THR A 136 21.75 16.12 -7.07
CA THR A 136 21.60 16.48 -8.47
C THR A 136 22.95 16.86 -9.08
N MET A 137 23.05 16.83 -10.40
CA MET A 137 24.23 17.37 -11.09
C MET A 137 24.44 18.86 -10.76
N THR A 138 23.35 19.61 -10.56
CA THR A 138 23.38 21.00 -10.10
C THR A 138 24.06 21.13 -8.73
N ASP A 139 23.80 20.22 -7.80
CA ASP A 139 24.45 20.25 -6.47
C ASP A 139 25.96 20.00 -6.59
N VAL A 140 26.38 19.11 -7.49
CA VAL A 140 27.80 18.86 -7.77
C VAL A 140 28.45 20.06 -8.45
N ILE A 141 27.83 20.60 -9.50
CA ILE A 141 28.32 21.77 -10.26
C ILE A 141 28.53 22.98 -9.34
N PHE A 142 27.57 23.26 -8.47
CA PHE A 142 27.64 24.41 -7.56
C PHE A 142 28.28 24.09 -6.21
N SER A 143 28.91 22.92 -6.06
CA SER A 143 29.55 22.48 -4.80
C SER A 143 28.65 22.65 -3.57
N ARG A 144 27.35 22.46 -3.73
CA ARG A 144 26.41 22.53 -2.61
C ARG A 144 26.61 21.27 -1.75
N PRO A 145 26.66 21.38 -0.41
CA PRO A 145 26.85 20.23 0.45
C PRO A 145 25.64 19.31 0.36
N GLY A 146 25.68 18.37 -0.58
CA GLY A 146 24.65 17.37 -0.75
C GLY A 146 24.80 16.31 0.33
N GLY A 147 23.77 16.20 1.18
CA GLY A 147 23.45 15.05 2.03
C GLY A 147 24.59 14.60 2.96
N LYS A 148 24.43 14.82 4.26
CA LYS A 148 25.31 14.23 5.29
C LYS A 148 25.59 12.76 4.95
N ARG A 149 26.86 12.44 4.66
CA ARG A 149 27.35 11.05 4.59
C ARG A 149 27.26 10.47 5.99
N SER A 150 26.16 9.79 6.32
CA SER A 150 26.13 8.85 7.44
C SER A 150 26.25 7.43 6.89
N VAL A 151 27.43 7.12 6.34
CA VAL A 151 27.95 5.76 6.37
C VAL A 151 29.04 5.79 7.43
N GLN A 152 28.62 5.66 8.70
CA GLN A 152 29.53 5.22 9.74
C GLN A 152 29.49 3.69 9.75
N ARG A 153 30.70 3.13 9.69
CA ARG A 153 31.03 1.71 9.71
C ARG A 153 30.59 1.04 11.01
#